data_AF-A0A3P7IL87-F1
#
_entry.id   AF-A0A3P7IL87-F1
#
_cell.length_a   1.000
_cell.length_b   1.000
_cell.length_c   1.000
_cell.angle_alpha   90.00
_cell.angle_beta   90.00
_cell.angle_gamma   90.00
#
_symmetry.space_group_name_H-M   'P 1'
#
loop_
_entity.id
_entity.type
_entity.pdbx_description
1 polymer ?
#
loop_
_entity_poly.entity_id
_entity_poly.type
_entity_poly.pdbx_seq_one_letter_code
_entity_poly.pdbx_strand_id
1 'polypeptide(L)'
;MGMLPKCGTSTGQTKYYFNYALKTCSSYTSNGCDTSLNSFKSRIECEDFCLSAGCKSGDAVYKDPNTNTPFLCNTALQNNCPRNYQCTLNPLTQEHVCCGSDSMGK
;
A
#
# COMPACT_ATOMS: atom_id res chain seq x y z
N MET A 1 19.42 -16.56 -32.79
CA MET A 1 18.58 -15.38 -32.45
C MET A 1 17.75 -15.76 -31.23
N GLY A 2 17.82 -14.94 -30.18
CA GLY A 2 17.60 -15.31 -28.78
C GLY A 2 16.20 -15.81 -28.42
N MET A 3 16.16 -16.87 -27.62
CA MET A 3 14.96 -17.36 -26.96
C MET A 3 14.54 -16.34 -25.89
N LEU A 4 13.33 -15.79 -26.02
CA LEU A 4 12.65 -15.10 -24.92
C LEU A 4 12.59 -16.03 -23.71
N PRO A 5 12.90 -15.57 -22.48
CA PRO A 5 12.79 -16.39 -21.29
C PRO A 5 11.33 -16.82 -21.15
N LYS A 6 11.08 -18.13 -21.23
CA LYS A 6 9.75 -18.68 -20.99
C LYS A 6 9.40 -18.41 -19.54
N CYS A 7 8.32 -17.66 -19.34
CA CYS A 7 7.75 -17.50 -18.03
C CYS A 7 7.43 -18.87 -17.43
N GLY A 8 7.97 -19.14 -16.25
CA GLY A 8 7.95 -20.46 -15.63
C GLY A 8 6.54 -21.04 -15.59
N THR A 9 6.43 -22.26 -16.09
CA THR A 9 5.25 -23.11 -16.05
C THR A 9 4.58 -23.13 -14.68
N SER A 10 3.27 -22.84 -14.70
CA SER A 10 2.25 -23.51 -13.91
C SER A 10 2.17 -23.16 -12.42
N THR A 11 1.59 -22.00 -12.11
CA THR A 11 0.45 -21.82 -11.18
C THR A 11 0.16 -20.33 -11.18
N GLY A 12 -1.04 -19.90 -11.58
CA GLY A 12 -1.39 -18.47 -11.57
C GLY A 12 -1.15 -17.88 -10.18
N GLN A 13 -0.22 -16.94 -10.07
CA GLN A 13 0.15 -16.37 -8.78
C GLN A 13 -0.74 -15.17 -8.50
N THR A 14 -1.46 -15.18 -7.38
CA THR A 14 -2.18 -13.99 -6.91
C THR A 14 -1.15 -12.91 -6.58
N LYS A 15 -1.12 -11.88 -7.41
CA LYS A 15 -0.37 -10.65 -7.16
C LYS A 15 -1.36 -9.53 -6.89
N TYR A 16 -0.86 -8.45 -6.31
CA TYR A 16 -1.62 -7.23 -6.04
C TYR A 16 -1.02 -6.09 -6.83
N TYR A 17 -1.86 -5.25 -7.40
CA TYR A 17 -1.44 -4.02 -8.05
C TYR A 17 -2.24 -2.86 -7.51
N PHE A 18 -1.65 -1.68 -7.50
CA PHE A 18 -2.37 -0.47 -7.17
C PHE A 18 -3.20 -0.03 -8.36
N ASN A 19 -4.52 -0.08 -8.19
CA ASN A 19 -5.46 0.44 -9.16
C ASN A 19 -5.68 1.94 -8.88
N TYR A 20 -5.05 2.80 -9.67
CA TYR A 20 -5.16 4.26 -9.52
C TYR A 20 -6.60 4.77 -9.71
N ALA A 21 -7.40 4.11 -10.56
CA ALA A 21 -8.80 4.51 -10.79
C ALA A 21 -9.69 4.21 -9.58
N LEU A 22 -9.50 3.04 -8.97
CA LEU A 22 -10.24 2.63 -7.77
C LEU A 22 -9.57 3.07 -6.46
N LYS A 23 -8.35 3.63 -6.53
CA LYS A 23 -7.52 4.03 -5.38
C LYS A 23 -7.29 2.90 -4.38
N THR A 24 -7.29 1.66 -4.85
CA THR A 24 -7.24 0.46 -4.01
C THR A 24 -6.28 -0.58 -4.59
N CYS A 25 -5.71 -1.40 -3.70
CA CYS A 25 -4.88 -2.53 -4.09
C CYS A 25 -5.76 -3.71 -4.50
N SER A 26 -5.83 -3.95 -5.80
CA SER A 26 -6.63 -5.03 -6.39
C SER A 26 -5.76 -6.26 -6.63
N SER A 27 -6.30 -7.44 -6.36
CA SER A 27 -5.63 -8.70 -6.71
C SER A 27 -5.84 -9.07 -8.17
N TYR A 28 -4.82 -9.64 -8.79
CA TYR A 28 -4.89 -10.21 -10.13
C TYR A 28 -4.07 -11.50 -10.20
N THR A 29 -4.40 -12.35 -11.17
CA THR A 29 -3.64 -13.56 -11.43
C THR A 29 -2.49 -13.22 -12.39
N SER A 30 -1.27 -13.19 -11.86
CA SER A 30 -0.05 -13.00 -12.65
C SER A 30 0.40 -14.34 -13.26
N ASN A 31 0.89 -14.27 -14.48
CA ASN A 31 1.47 -15.42 -15.19
C ASN A 31 2.94 -15.69 -14.81
N GLY A 32 3.47 -15.00 -13.79
CA GLY A 32 4.81 -15.23 -13.24
C GLY A 32 5.93 -14.36 -13.83
N CYS A 33 5.62 -13.46 -14.77
CA CYS A 33 6.60 -12.60 -15.45
C CYS A 33 6.26 -11.11 -15.36
N ASP A 34 5.37 -10.76 -14.46
CA ASP A 34 5.13 -9.37 -14.12
C ASP A 34 6.38 -8.81 -13.44
N THR A 35 7.17 -8.08 -14.22
CA THR A 35 8.29 -7.23 -13.78
C THR A 35 7.82 -5.79 -13.49
N SER A 36 6.51 -5.55 -13.54
CA SER A 36 5.93 -4.26 -13.19
C SER A 36 6.25 -3.92 -11.74
N LEU A 37 6.78 -2.72 -11.50
CA LEU A 37 7.02 -2.18 -10.16
C LEU A 37 5.71 -1.99 -9.37
N ASN A 38 4.58 -1.90 -10.08
CA ASN A 38 3.24 -1.90 -9.50
C ASN A 38 2.67 -3.33 -9.34
N SER A 39 3.53 -4.32 -9.04
CA SER A 39 3.13 -5.69 -8.77
C SER A 39 3.73 -6.18 -7.45
N PHE A 40 2.87 -6.36 -6.46
CA PHE A 40 3.21 -6.73 -5.09
C PHE A 40 2.75 -8.15 -4.81
N LYS A 41 3.42 -8.83 -3.87
CA LYS A 41 3.05 -10.21 -3.49
C LYS A 41 1.90 -10.26 -2.49
N SER A 42 1.65 -9.15 -1.79
CA SER A 42 0.60 -9.03 -0.78
C SER A 42 -0.13 -7.70 -0.88
N ARG A 43 -1.42 -7.69 -0.50
CA ARG A 43 -2.21 -6.45 -0.40
C ARG A 43 -1.53 -5.43 0.50
N ILE A 44 -1.00 -5.90 1.64
CA ILE A 44 -0.34 -5.07 2.65
C ILE A 44 0.89 -4.35 2.07
N GLU A 45 1.71 -5.02 1.26
CA GLU A 45 2.87 -4.37 0.62
C GLU A 45 2.44 -3.30 -0.40
N CYS A 46 1.39 -3.59 -1.17
CA CYS A 46 0.82 -2.63 -2.11
C CYS A 46 0.27 -1.40 -1.38
N GLU A 47 -0.50 -1.62 -0.32
CA GLU A 47 -1.09 -0.55 0.49
C GLU A 47 0.01 0.26 1.18
N ASP A 48 1.01 -0.39 1.76
CA ASP A 48 2.16 0.26 2.39
C ASP A 48 2.92 1.17 1.43
N PHE A 49 3.22 0.68 0.22
CA PHE A 49 3.90 1.45 -0.81
C PHE A 49 3.09 2.69 -1.22
N CYS A 50 1.80 2.50 -1.50
CA CYS A 50 0.93 3.58 -1.98
C CYS A 50 0.60 4.62 -0.91
N LEU A 51 0.60 4.22 0.36
CA LEU A 51 0.24 5.10 1.47
C LEU A 51 1.46 5.79 2.07
N SER A 52 2.64 5.17 2.00
CA SER A 52 3.90 5.86 2.32
C SER A 52 4.14 7.07 1.43
N ALA A 53 3.58 7.10 0.21
CA ALA A 53 3.60 8.27 -0.66
C ALA A 53 2.75 9.45 -0.14
N GLY A 54 1.81 9.18 0.79
CA GLY A 54 1.00 10.21 1.45
C GLY A 54 1.68 10.85 2.66
N CYS A 55 2.70 10.20 3.22
CA CYS A 55 3.45 10.71 4.35
C CYS A 55 4.74 11.43 3.90
N LYS A 56 5.26 12.29 4.77
CA LYS A 56 6.54 12.96 4.52
C LYS A 56 7.69 11.96 4.67
N SER A 57 8.82 12.26 4.03
CA SER A 57 10.03 11.46 4.16
C SER A 57 10.46 11.39 5.64
N GLY A 58 10.34 10.20 6.24
CA GLY A 58 10.65 9.95 7.65
C GLY A 58 9.45 9.61 8.52
N ASP A 59 8.23 9.91 8.08
CA ASP A 59 6.99 9.49 8.76
C ASP A 59 6.51 8.14 8.24
N ALA A 60 5.89 7.35 9.12
CA ALA A 60 5.24 6.09 8.80
C ALA A 60 3.71 6.26 8.83
N VAL A 61 3.02 5.47 7.99
CA VAL A 61 1.57 5.36 8.05
C VAL A 61 1.18 4.53 9.28
N TYR A 62 0.27 5.03 10.10
CA TYR A 62 -0.33 4.24 11.18
C TYR A 62 -1.15 3.11 10.58
N LYS A 63 -0.86 1.89 11.02
CA LYS A 63 -1.60 0.69 10.68
C LYS A 63 -2.30 0.19 11.93
N ASP A 64 -3.53 -0.27 11.77
CA ASP A 64 -4.27 -0.89 12.85
C ASP A 64 -3.59 -2.21 13.23
N PRO A 65 -3.23 -2.43 14.51
CA PRO A 65 -2.51 -3.63 14.93
C PRO A 65 -3.36 -4.91 14.83
N ASN A 66 -4.70 -4.80 14.77
CA ASN A 66 -5.58 -5.95 14.69
C ASN A 66 -5.71 -6.48 13.25
N THR A 67 -5.78 -5.57 12.27
CA THR A 67 -6.00 -5.92 10.87
C THR A 67 -4.74 -5.77 10.01
N ASN A 68 -3.68 -5.15 10.54
CA ASN A 68 -2.51 -4.68 9.80
C ASN A 68 -2.87 -3.81 8.59
N THR A 69 -4.03 -3.16 8.62
CA THR A 69 -4.48 -2.26 7.56
C THR A 69 -4.22 -0.81 7.94
N PRO A 70 -3.89 0.05 6.98
CA PRO A 70 -3.77 1.49 7.21
C PRO A 70 -5.04 2.05 7.84
N PHE A 71 -4.88 2.92 8.84
CA PHE A 71 -6.00 3.62 9.43
C PHE A 71 -6.30 4.89 8.63
N LEU A 72 -7.50 4.95 8.07
CA LEU A 72 -8.00 6.12 7.35
C LEU A 72 -8.60 7.09 8.35
N CYS A 73 -8.01 8.28 8.43
CA CYS A 73 -8.58 9.35 9.22
C CYS A 73 -9.63 10.12 8.41
N ASN A 74 -10.57 10.75 9.10
CA ASN A 74 -11.50 11.67 8.47
C ASN A 74 -11.32 13.03 9.11
N THR A 75 -11.08 14.07 8.30
CA THR A 75 -10.92 15.45 8.77
C THR A 75 -12.23 16.09 9.22
N ALA A 76 -13.38 15.51 8.83
CA ALA A 76 -14.71 15.94 9.26
C ALA A 76 -15.10 15.39 10.64
N LEU A 77 -14.39 14.37 11.16
CA LEU A 77 -14.65 13.76 12.46
C LEU A 77 -13.45 14.04 13.38
N GLN A 78 -13.68 14.69 14.52
CA GLN A 78 -12.63 15.20 15.41
C GLN A 78 -11.82 14.04 16.05
N ASN A 79 -10.48 14.12 16.01
CA ASN A 79 -9.51 13.17 16.64
C ASN A 79 -9.50 11.71 16.13
N ASN A 80 -9.34 11.49 14.82
CA ASN A 80 -9.23 10.12 14.28
C ASN A 80 -7.84 9.47 14.39
N CYS A 81 -6.76 10.25 14.46
CA CYS A 81 -5.41 9.67 14.52
C CYS A 81 -4.96 9.44 15.97
N PRO A 82 -4.25 8.34 16.25
CA PRO A 82 -3.63 8.09 17.55
C PRO A 82 -2.57 9.15 17.89
N ARG A 83 -2.12 9.17 19.15
CA ARG A 83 -1.13 10.15 19.63
C ARG A 83 0.14 10.10 18.78
N ASN A 84 0.65 11.27 18.41
CA ASN A 84 1.82 11.50 17.54
C ASN A 84 1.61 11.14 16.05
N TYR A 85 0.36 10.92 15.63
CA TYR A 85 0.01 10.81 14.22
C TYR A 85 -0.84 11.98 13.78
N GLN A 86 -0.55 12.46 12.57
CA GLN A 86 -1.21 13.59 11.96
C GLN A 86 -1.94 13.16 10.68
N CYS A 87 -3.21 13.54 10.59
CA CYS A 87 -4.04 13.23 9.45
C CYS A 87 -3.56 14.00 8.21
N THR A 88 -3.07 13.28 7.21
CA THR A 88 -2.48 13.85 5.98
C THR A 88 -3.19 13.27 4.76
N LEU A 89 -3.44 14.10 3.75
CA LEU A 89 -4.00 13.67 2.48
C LEU A 89 -2.94 12.91 1.67
N ASN A 90 -3.23 11.66 1.30
CA ASN A 90 -2.44 10.92 0.36
C ASN A 90 -2.81 11.36 -1.07
N PRO A 91 -1.89 11.98 -1.85
CA PRO A 91 -2.19 12.39 -3.21
C PRO A 91 -2.46 11.21 -4.14
N LEU A 92 -1.93 10.00 -3.85
CA LEU A 92 -2.12 8.81 -4.69
C LEU A 92 -3.51 8.21 -4.57
N THR A 93 -4.02 8.07 -3.35
CA THR A 93 -5.35 7.51 -3.10
C THR A 93 -6.43 8.58 -2.96
N GLN A 94 -6.05 9.86 -2.80
CA GLN A 94 -6.95 10.95 -2.39
C GLN A 94 -7.69 10.64 -1.07
N GLU A 95 -7.13 9.74 -0.27
CA GLU A 95 -7.65 9.38 1.05
C GLU A 95 -6.81 10.06 2.12
N HIS A 96 -7.37 10.25 3.31
CA HIS A 96 -6.65 10.81 4.44
C HIS A 96 -6.11 9.68 5.32
N VAL A 97 -4.80 9.68 5.54
CA VAL A 97 -4.10 8.68 6.36
C VAL A 97 -3.44 9.32 7.56
N CYS A 98 -3.30 8.55 8.64
CA CYS A 98 -2.54 8.98 9.81
C CYS A 98 -1.04 8.78 9.56
N CYS A 99 -0.31 9.87 9.41
CA CYS A 99 1.15 9.87 9.22
C CYS A 99 1.85 10.32 10.50
N GLY A 100 2.87 9.59 10.93
CA GLY A 100 3.64 9.96 12.10
C GLY A 100 4.82 9.04 12.29
N SER A 101 5.73 9.46 13.15
CA SER A 101 6.93 8.69 13.46
C SER A 101 6.66 7.82 14.67
N ASP A 102 6.51 6.51 14.45
CA ASP A 102 6.42 5.57 15.55
C ASP A 102 7.79 5.43 16.22
N SER A 103 7.98 6.15 17.32
CA SER A 103 9.11 5.90 18.21
C SER A 103 8.89 4.63 19.09
N MET A 104 7.96 3.74 18.72
CA MET A 104 7.63 2.50 19.43
C MET A 104 7.35 1.30 18.49
N GLY A 105 8.09 1.21 17.37
CA GLY A 105 7.96 0.11 16.41
C GLY A 105 9.21 -0.75 16.35
N LYS A 106 9.54 -1.41 17.46
CA LYS A 106 10.65 -2.35 17.60
C LYS A 106 10.15 -3.70 18.07
#